data_AF-A0A7S1E4D6-F1
#
_entry.id   AF-A0A7S1E4D6-F1
#
_cell.length_a   1.000
_cell.length_b   1.000
_cell.length_c   1.000
_cell.angle_alpha   90.00
_cell.angle_beta   90.00
_cell.angle_gamma   90.00
#
_symmetry.space_group_name_H-M   'P 1'
#
loop_
_entity.id
_entity.type
_entity.pdbx_description
1 polymer ?
#
loop_
_entity_poly.entity_id
_entity_poly.type
_entity_poly.pdbx_seq_one_letter_code
_entity_poly.pdbx_strand_id
1 'polypeptide(L)'
;TRASSELCDLCVAMGGDPATIHGLSGIGDLMLTCFSPKSRNQQCGQRLMKGERINDILQEMTVEGVATAQVAMAYAEMCGLDLPLFGMVHSLLNETVKPSQAVELLMGRPLKLETTPH
;
A
#
# COMPACT_ATOMS: atom_id res chain seq x y z
N THR A 1 -1.34 -11.00 7.01
CA THR A 1 -2.80 -11.06 7.17
C THR A 1 -3.45 -9.72 6.91
N ARG A 2 -3.16 -8.63 7.64
CA ARG A 2 -3.81 -7.31 7.42
C ARG A 2 -3.63 -6.69 6.02
N ALA A 3 -2.40 -6.67 5.49
CA ALA A 3 -2.16 -6.13 4.15
C ALA A 3 -2.94 -6.86 3.05
N SER A 4 -3.25 -8.15 3.27
CA SER A 4 -4.07 -8.95 2.35
C SER A 4 -5.56 -8.64 2.46
N SER A 5 -6.03 -8.19 3.63
CA SER A 5 -7.44 -7.79 3.86
C SER A 5 -7.73 -6.47 3.15
N GLU A 6 -6.94 -5.44 3.45
CA GLU A 6 -7.07 -4.11 2.82
C GLU A 6 -6.95 -4.17 1.29
N LEU A 7 -6.11 -5.10 0.80
CA LEU A 7 -5.98 -5.34 -0.63
C LEU A 7 -7.23 -6.01 -1.23
N CYS A 8 -7.86 -6.93 -0.50
CA CYS A 8 -9.11 -7.54 -0.91
C CYS A 8 -10.22 -6.48 -0.96
N ASP A 9 -10.32 -5.62 0.06
CA ASP A 9 -11.30 -4.54 0.12
C ASP A 9 -11.14 -3.57 -1.07
N LEU A 10 -9.91 -3.18 -1.37
CA LEU A 10 -9.61 -2.33 -2.52
C LEU A 10 -10.01 -3.01 -3.84
N CYS A 11 -9.69 -4.30 -4.01
CA CYS A 11 -10.05 -5.06 -5.21
C CYS A 11 -11.56 -5.14 -5.41
N VAL A 12 -12.30 -5.46 -4.35
CA VAL A 12 -13.77 -5.56 -4.38
C VAL A 12 -14.39 -4.20 -4.70
N ALA A 13 -13.90 -3.12 -4.10
CA ALA A 13 -14.41 -1.77 -4.35
C ALA A 13 -14.13 -1.28 -5.78
N MET A 14 -13.07 -1.76 -6.42
CA MET A 14 -12.76 -1.50 -7.83
C MET A 14 -13.62 -2.34 -8.81
N GLY A 15 -14.55 -3.15 -8.31
CA GLY A 15 -15.40 -4.04 -9.12
C GLY A 15 -14.70 -5.33 -9.56
N GLY A 16 -13.53 -5.63 -8.97
CA GLY A 16 -12.85 -6.91 -9.17
C GLY A 16 -13.54 -8.02 -8.39
N ASP A 17 -13.64 -9.20 -8.98
CA ASP A 17 -14.14 -10.37 -8.27
C ASP A 17 -13.04 -10.87 -7.30
N PRO A 18 -13.34 -11.06 -5.99
CA PRO A 18 -12.36 -11.55 -5.03
C PRO A 18 -11.79 -12.94 -5.38
N ALA A 19 -12.50 -13.74 -6.20
CA ALA A 19 -11.94 -14.97 -6.76
C ALA A 19 -10.87 -14.71 -7.84
N THR A 20 -10.92 -13.57 -8.54
CA THR A 20 -9.92 -13.13 -9.53
C THR A 20 -8.65 -12.54 -8.90
N ILE A 21 -8.64 -12.23 -7.60
CA ILE A 21 -7.40 -11.96 -6.84
C ILE A 21 -6.44 -13.16 -6.93
N HIS A 22 -6.98 -14.38 -6.98
CA HIS A 22 -6.23 -15.61 -7.18
C HIS A 22 -6.00 -15.94 -8.67
N GLY A 23 -6.67 -15.23 -9.59
CA GLY A 23 -6.72 -15.47 -11.04
C GLY A 23 -6.09 -14.33 -11.84
N LEU A 24 -4.76 -14.34 -11.88
CA LEU A 24 -3.83 -13.68 -12.81
C LEU A 24 -4.46 -12.87 -13.99
N SER A 25 -4.37 -11.53 -13.93
CA SER A 25 -3.88 -10.71 -15.06
C SER A 25 -3.78 -9.20 -14.81
N GLY A 26 -4.47 -8.61 -13.82
CA GLY A 26 -4.38 -7.15 -13.57
C GLY A 26 -3.96 -6.78 -12.15
N ILE A 27 -4.77 -7.17 -11.16
CA ILE A 27 -4.52 -6.89 -9.74
C ILE A 27 -3.45 -7.85 -9.18
N GLY A 28 -3.40 -9.10 -9.69
CA GLY A 28 -2.35 -10.08 -9.39
C GLY A 28 -0.94 -9.64 -9.80
N ASP A 29 -0.82 -8.98 -10.95
CA ASP A 29 0.46 -8.45 -11.44
C ASP A 29 0.87 -7.20 -10.64
N LEU A 30 -0.09 -6.36 -10.27
CA LEU A 30 0.11 -5.24 -9.35
C LEU A 30 0.58 -5.73 -7.97
N MET A 31 -0.03 -6.81 -7.46
CA MET A 31 0.34 -7.50 -6.21
C MET A 31 1.77 -8.05 -6.25
N LEU A 32 2.13 -8.80 -7.30
CA LEU A 32 3.46 -9.36 -7.49
C LEU A 32 4.51 -8.26 -7.59
N THR A 33 4.22 -7.19 -8.30
CA THR A 33 5.18 -6.11 -8.52
C THR A 33 5.40 -5.28 -7.24
N CYS A 34 4.34 -5.01 -6.48
CA CYS A 34 4.43 -4.24 -5.22
C CYS A 34 5.10 -5.02 -4.07
N PHE A 35 4.85 -6.33 -3.96
CA PHE A 35 5.32 -7.16 -2.84
C PHE A 35 6.48 -8.10 -3.18
N SER A 36 7.01 -8.08 -4.42
CA SER A 36 8.13 -8.94 -4.80
C SER A 36 9.41 -8.58 -4.03
N PRO A 37 10.03 -9.54 -3.31
CA PRO A 37 11.19 -9.36 -2.44
C PRO A 37 12.54 -9.18 -3.17
N LYS A 38 12.53 -8.81 -4.45
CA LYS A 38 13.73 -8.40 -5.23
C LYS A 38 13.48 -7.16 -6.10
N SER A 39 12.38 -6.44 -5.89
CA SER A 39 11.99 -5.31 -6.73
C SER A 39 12.58 -3.98 -6.23
N ARG A 40 12.61 -2.97 -7.11
CA ARG A 40 12.92 -1.58 -6.76
C ARG A 40 11.99 -1.05 -5.65
N ASN A 41 10.79 -1.61 -5.49
CA ASN A 41 9.87 -1.27 -4.39
C ASN A 41 10.43 -1.67 -3.03
N GLN A 42 11.01 -2.87 -2.90
CA GLN A 42 11.60 -3.29 -1.63
C GLN A 42 12.83 -2.46 -1.27
N GLN A 43 13.69 -2.17 -2.26
CA GLN A 43 14.85 -1.31 -2.06
C GLN A 43 14.43 0.11 -1.64
N CYS A 44 13.37 0.64 -2.25
CA CYS A 44 12.78 1.93 -1.87
C CYS A 44 12.28 1.89 -0.42
N GLY A 45 11.49 0.88 -0.06
CA GLY A 45 10.99 0.71 1.29
C GLY A 45 12.10 0.62 2.33
N GLN A 46 13.19 -0.11 2.05
CA GLN A 46 14.33 -0.18 2.96
C GLN A 46 15.05 1.17 3.13
N ARG A 47 15.27 1.91 2.04
CA ARG A 47 15.89 3.25 2.09
C ARG A 47 15.01 4.26 2.82
N LEU A 48 13.70 4.24 2.55
CA LEU A 48 12.71 5.01 3.30
C LEU A 48 12.78 4.70 4.79
N MET A 49 12.83 3.42 5.18
CA MET A 49 12.93 3.04 6.59
C MET A 49 14.25 3.45 7.26
N LYS A 50 15.31 3.68 6.48
CA LYS A 50 16.57 4.28 6.97
C LYS A 50 16.51 5.80 7.12
N GLY A 51 15.40 6.43 6.72
CA GLY A 51 15.19 7.88 6.80
C GLY A 51 15.64 8.66 5.58
N GLU A 52 15.98 7.98 4.48
CA GLU A 52 16.26 8.66 3.21
C GLU A 52 14.98 9.30 2.64
N ARG A 53 15.12 10.47 1.99
CA ARG A 53 13.98 11.18 1.41
C ARG A 53 13.52 10.49 0.14
N ILE A 54 12.21 10.43 -0.06
CA ILE A 54 11.63 9.75 -1.24
C ILE A 54 12.12 10.38 -2.54
N ASN A 55 12.27 11.71 -2.57
CA ASN A 55 12.73 12.43 -3.75
C ASN A 55 14.16 12.08 -4.13
N ASP A 56 15.04 11.86 -3.15
CA ASP A 56 16.43 11.47 -3.38
C ASP A 56 16.48 10.03 -3.94
N ILE A 57 15.67 9.13 -3.40
CA ILE A 57 15.55 7.74 -3.88
C ILE A 57 15.05 7.71 -5.33
N LEU A 58 14.05 8.52 -5.66
CA LEU A 58 13.42 8.57 -6.99
C LEU A 58 14.31 9.22 -8.06
N GLN A 59 15.32 10.01 -7.67
CA GLN A 59 16.35 10.50 -8.60
C GLN A 59 17.29 9.38 -9.07
N GLU A 60 17.53 8.38 -8.22
CA GLU A 60 18.45 7.28 -8.52
C GLU A 60 17.75 6.07 -9.16
N MET A 61 16.46 5.87 -8.89
CA MET A 61 15.72 4.75 -9.46
C MET A 61 14.22 5.01 -9.62
N THR A 62 13.64 4.48 -10.69
CA THR A 62 12.19 4.47 -10.88
C THR A 62 11.53 3.39 -10.05
N VAL A 63 10.57 3.78 -9.22
CA VAL A 63 9.82 2.90 -8.31
C VAL A 63 8.34 2.95 -8.69
N GLU A 64 7.87 1.97 -9.46
CA GLU A 64 6.48 1.89 -9.94
C GLU A 64 5.46 1.88 -8.80
N GLY A 65 5.82 1.28 -7.66
CA GLY A 65 4.96 1.21 -6.47
C GLY A 65 4.57 2.58 -5.91
N VAL A 66 5.32 3.65 -6.20
CA VAL A 66 4.97 5.01 -5.73
C VAL A 66 3.73 5.54 -6.45
N ALA A 67 3.74 5.49 -7.79
CA ALA A 67 2.60 5.91 -8.59
C ALA A 67 1.38 5.01 -8.32
N THR A 68 1.61 3.70 -8.20
CA THR A 68 0.56 2.74 -7.87
C THR A 68 -0.08 3.04 -6.50
N ALA A 69 0.74 3.34 -5.48
CA ALA A 69 0.22 3.66 -4.15
C ALA A 69 -0.61 4.95 -4.15
N GLN A 70 -0.23 5.96 -4.93
CA GLN A 70 -1.02 7.19 -5.07
C GLN A 70 -2.38 6.92 -5.73
N VAL A 71 -2.39 6.16 -6.82
CA VAL A 71 -3.65 5.80 -7.52
C VAL A 71 -4.53 4.95 -6.61
N ALA A 72 -3.96 3.94 -5.93
CA ALA A 72 -4.69 3.08 -5.02
C ALA A 72 -5.38 3.87 -3.89
N MET A 73 -4.68 4.84 -3.28
CA MET A 73 -5.27 5.68 -2.24
C MET A 73 -6.33 6.64 -2.75
N ALA A 74 -6.15 7.21 -3.95
CA ALA A 74 -7.17 8.04 -4.57
C ALA A 74 -8.47 7.25 -4.82
N TYR A 75 -8.37 6.01 -5.31
CA TYR A 75 -9.52 5.13 -5.46
C TYR A 75 -10.13 4.74 -4.11
N ALA A 76 -9.31 4.40 -3.12
CA ALA A 76 -9.79 4.09 -1.78
C ALA A 76 -10.61 5.23 -1.18
N GLU A 77 -10.16 6.48 -1.35
CA GLU A 77 -10.87 7.68 -0.91
C GLU A 77 -12.20 7.86 -1.65
N MET A 78 -12.21 7.68 -2.99
CA MET A 78 -13.44 7.73 -3.79
C MET A 78 -14.47 6.67 -3.38
N CYS A 79 -14.00 5.50 -2.96
CA CYS A 79 -14.84 4.39 -2.51
C CYS A 79 -15.20 4.45 -1.01
N GLY A 80 -14.66 5.41 -0.25
CA GLY A 80 -14.88 5.53 1.19
C GLY A 80 -14.26 4.39 2.02
N LEU A 81 -13.17 3.77 1.55
CA LEU A 81 -12.49 2.68 2.24
C LEU A 81 -11.50 3.19 3.30
N ASP A 82 -11.46 2.53 4.47
CA ASP A 82 -10.45 2.76 5.52
C ASP A 82 -9.32 1.73 5.36
N LEU A 83 -8.24 2.11 4.66
CA LEU A 83 -7.07 1.26 4.40
C LEU A 83 -5.84 1.75 5.20
N PRO A 84 -5.70 1.40 6.50
CA PRO A 84 -4.62 1.89 7.36
C PRO A 84 -3.21 1.65 6.84
N LEU A 85 -2.92 0.45 6.33
CA LEU A 85 -1.58 0.09 5.86
C LEU A 85 -1.25 0.81 4.56
N PHE A 86 -2.17 0.81 3.59
CA PHE A 86 -1.98 1.56 2.35
C PHE A 86 -1.85 3.06 2.62
N GLY A 87 -2.68 3.58 3.53
CA GLY A 87 -2.61 4.97 3.99
C GLY A 87 -1.29 5.32 4.66
N MET A 88 -0.72 4.40 5.46
CA MET A 88 0.60 4.60 6.07
C MET A 88 1.72 4.62 5.03
N VAL A 89 1.70 3.70 4.06
CA VAL A 89 2.66 3.69 2.95
C VAL A 89 2.56 4.99 2.17
N HIS A 90 1.36 5.43 1.83
CA HIS A 90 1.13 6.71 1.16
C HIS A 90 1.63 7.91 2.00
N SER A 91 1.42 7.87 3.31
CA SER A 91 1.89 8.93 4.21
C SER A 91 3.43 9.03 4.26
N LEU A 92 4.11 7.88 4.28
CA LEU A 92 5.58 7.79 4.19
C LEU A 92 6.08 8.29 2.84
N LEU A 93 5.44 7.90 1.73
CA LEU A 93 5.78 8.31 0.38
C LEU A 93 5.60 9.82 0.14
N ASN A 94 4.70 10.47 0.88
CA ASN A 94 4.50 11.92 0.81
C ASN A 94 5.26 12.69 1.91
N GLU A 95 6.15 12.02 2.66
CA GLU A 95 6.92 12.61 3.77
C GLU A 95 6.05 13.24 4.88
N THR A 96 4.77 12.88 4.97
CA THR A 96 3.85 13.40 6.00
C THR A 96 4.02 12.71 7.35
N VAL A 97 4.60 11.51 7.35
CA VAL A 97 4.92 10.72 8.54
C VAL A 97 6.37 10.25 8.43
N LYS A 98 7.12 10.28 9.54
CA LYS A 98 8.49 9.74 9.58
C LYS A 98 8.47 8.21 9.76
N PRO A 99 9.47 7.49 9.24
CA PRO A 99 9.58 6.03 9.40
C PRO A 99 9.47 5.54 10.85
N SER A 100 10.08 6.26 11.79
CA SER A 100 10.02 5.94 13.22
C SER A 100 8.61 6.05 13.81
N GLN A 101 7.81 6.99 13.30
CA GLN A 101 6.43 7.21 13.73
C GLN A 101 5.47 6.20 13.07
N ALA A 102 5.75 5.78 11.84
CA ALA A 102 4.87 4.87 11.11
C ALA A 102 4.66 3.53 11.83
N VAL A 103 5.72 2.97 12.42
CA VAL A 103 5.64 1.71 13.17
C VAL A 103 4.78 1.89 14.42
N GLU A 104 4.98 2.97 15.18
CA GLU A 104 4.20 3.28 16.39
C GLU A 104 2.72 3.49 16.06
N LEU A 105 2.42 4.23 14.99
CA LEU A 105 1.06 4.50 14.54
C LEU A 105 0.32 3.24 14.07
N LEU A 106 1.03 2.32 13.38
CA LEU A 106 0.47 1.05 12.94
C LEU A 106 0.22 0.09 14.10
N MET A 107 1.12 0.05 15.08
CA MET A 107 1.02 -0.84 16.24
C MET A 107 0.05 -0.31 17.30
N GLY A 108 -0.12 1.02 17.39
CA GLY A 108 -1.02 1.68 18.33
C GLY A 108 -2.48 1.76 17.87
N ARG A 109 -2.79 1.45 16.61
CA ARG A 109 -4.17 1.48 16.09
C ARG A 109 -4.95 0.26 16.64
N PRO A 110 -6.11 0.46 17.28
CA PRO A 110 -6.98 -0.67 17.63
C PRO A 110 -7.37 -1.40 16.33
N LEU A 111 -7.37 -2.74 16.37
CA LEU A 111 -7.95 -3.58 15.33
C LEU A 111 -9.41 -3.17 15.17
N LYS A 112 -9.71 -2.30 14.21
CA LYS A 112 -11.08 -2.03 13.80
C LYS A 112 -11.51 -3.30 13.07
N LEU A 113 -12.34 -4.09 13.74
CA LEU A 113 -13.01 -5.24 13.15
C LEU A 113 -13.68 -4.77 11.86
N GLU A 114 -13.25 -5.33 10.75
CA GLU A 114 -13.86 -5.13 9.45
C GLU A 114 -15.28 -5.68 9.53
N THR A 115 -16.25 -4.81 9.73
CA THR A 115 -17.67 -5.13 9.58
C THR A 115 -17.97 -5.11 8.09
N THR A 116 -17.93 -6.27 7.46
CA THR A 116 -18.59 -6.54 6.19
C THR A 116 -20.09 -6.28 6.34
N PRO A 117 -20.70 -5.33 5.60
CA PRO A 117 -22.15 -5.31 5.46
C PRO A 117 -22.55 -6.44 4.51
N HIS A 118 -23.52 -7.26 4.94
CA HIS A 118 -24.22 -8.25 4.12
C HIS A 118 -25.01 -7.61 2.98
#